data_AF-A0A1C5HX47-F1
#
_entry.id   AF-A0A1C5HX47-F1
#
_cell.length_a   1.000
_cell.length_b   1.000
_cell.length_c   1.000
_cell.angle_alpha   90.00
_cell.angle_beta   90.00
_cell.angle_gamma   90.00
#
_symmetry.space_group_name_H-M   'P 1'
#
loop_
_entity.id
_entity.type
_entity.pdbx_description
1 polymer ?
#
loop_
_entity_poly.entity_id
_entity_poly.type
_entity_poly.pdbx_seq_one_letter_code
_entity_poly.pdbx_strand_id
1 'polypeptide(L)'
;MTTPISRYDGVQISGGVPVRMTADRVRRWEFGSASFTRRGYDHADVDRFRMQVADELDLLSAQLATLRAENERLNDRVELHRHGVIPSAGAEAKLPAAKEVNLLSAAQREAEQIIAQAHDYARRVAEYARVQYESYVQAAAEEAKQEAERAVQDYRSAAGSSFDDGVATREALRIYGEMMISHMQAAARHLDDGSEHLARTMDRLVGQAGTAVRAGAGQGALPRHQQR
;
A
#
# COMPACT_ATOMS: atom_id res chain seq x y z
N MET A 1 -4.60 22.15 -45.19
CA MET A 1 -5.65 22.75 -44.34
C MET A 1 -5.33 22.39 -42.90
N THR A 2 -4.71 23.32 -42.17
CA THR A 2 -4.22 23.11 -40.81
C THR A 2 -5.35 23.47 -39.83
N THR A 3 -6.02 22.46 -39.29
CA THR A 3 -7.04 22.63 -38.26
C THR A 3 -6.37 23.10 -36.97
N PRO A 4 -6.85 24.18 -36.32
CA PRO A 4 -6.23 24.65 -35.09
C PRO A 4 -6.40 23.61 -33.99
N ILE A 5 -5.30 23.33 -33.28
CA ILE A 5 -5.29 22.55 -32.03
C ILE A 5 -6.33 23.19 -31.12
N SER A 6 -7.37 22.42 -30.80
CA SER A 6 -8.43 22.85 -29.89
C SER A 6 -7.76 23.34 -28.62
N ARG A 7 -7.93 24.65 -28.38
CA ARG A 7 -7.41 25.41 -27.25
C ARG A 7 -7.60 24.55 -26.00
N TYR A 8 -6.50 24.29 -25.29
CA TYR A 8 -6.51 23.66 -23.97
C TYR A 8 -7.33 24.58 -23.07
N ASP A 9 -8.63 24.29 -22.95
CA ASP A 9 -9.53 24.96 -22.02
C ASP A 9 -9.19 24.39 -20.65
N GLY A 10 -8.08 24.88 -20.09
CA GLY A 10 -7.81 24.71 -18.68
C GLY A 10 -9.01 25.29 -17.97
N VAL A 11 -9.85 24.42 -17.40
CA VAL A 11 -11.06 24.78 -16.66
C VAL A 11 -10.68 25.93 -15.74
N GLN A 12 -11.03 27.15 -16.16
CA GLN A 12 -10.86 28.34 -15.37
C GLN A 12 -12.00 28.32 -14.37
N ILE A 13 -11.73 27.67 -13.24
CA ILE A 13 -12.51 27.88 -12.02
C ILE A 13 -12.21 29.33 -11.64
N SER A 14 -13.20 30.20 -11.79
CA SER A 14 -13.12 31.63 -11.54
C SER A 14 -12.47 31.92 -10.18
N GLY A 15 -11.22 32.40 -10.20
CA GLY A 15 -10.47 32.89 -9.04
C GLY A 15 -9.57 31.85 -8.36
N GLY A 16 -8.25 31.97 -8.57
CA GLY A 16 -7.22 31.41 -7.67
C GLY A 16 -6.43 30.23 -8.21
N VAL A 17 -5.14 30.47 -8.49
CA VAL A 17 -4.05 29.51 -8.79
C VAL A 17 -4.31 28.54 -9.95
N PRO A 18 -3.52 28.56 -11.04
CA PRO A 18 -3.66 27.55 -12.10
C PRO A 18 -3.42 26.16 -11.49
N VAL A 19 -4.46 25.32 -11.48
CA VAL A 19 -4.35 23.96 -10.95
C VAL A 19 -3.43 23.18 -11.89
N ARG A 20 -2.17 23.02 -11.46
CA ARG A 20 -1.16 22.31 -12.24
C ARG A 20 -1.58 20.86 -12.43
N MET A 21 -1.27 20.31 -13.59
CA MET A 21 -1.47 18.90 -13.86
C MET A 21 -0.52 18.09 -12.97
N THR A 22 -1.06 17.18 -12.16
CA THR A 22 -0.29 16.24 -11.33
C THR A 22 -0.40 14.82 -11.90
N ALA A 23 0.57 13.95 -11.59
CA ALA A 23 0.53 12.55 -12.05
C ALA A 23 -0.77 11.85 -11.65
N ASP A 24 -1.21 12.01 -10.41
CA ASP A 24 -2.48 11.49 -9.91
C ASP A 24 -3.71 12.01 -10.69
N ARG A 25 -3.66 13.28 -11.10
CA ARG A 25 -4.73 13.86 -11.91
C ARG A 25 -4.75 13.25 -13.31
N VAL A 26 -3.57 12.98 -13.89
CA VAL A 26 -3.46 12.28 -15.18
C VAL A 26 -3.98 10.85 -15.06
N ARG A 27 -3.62 10.09 -14.02
CA ARG A 27 -4.09 8.72 -13.81
C ARG A 27 -5.62 8.62 -13.71
N ARG A 28 -6.25 9.59 -13.05
CA ARG A 28 -7.71 9.66 -12.88
C ARG A 28 -8.44 10.37 -14.02
N TRP A 29 -7.72 10.88 -15.03
CA TRP A 29 -8.33 11.65 -16.09
C TRP A 29 -9.09 10.74 -17.05
N GLU A 30 -10.39 10.97 -17.22
CA GLU A 30 -11.22 10.25 -18.17
C GLU A 30 -11.42 11.08 -19.44
N PHE A 31 -11.24 10.44 -20.60
CA PHE A 31 -11.52 11.08 -21.89
C PHE A 31 -12.98 10.82 -22.28
N GLY A 32 -13.66 11.87 -22.78
CA GLY A 32 -14.98 11.70 -23.37
C GLY A 32 -14.94 10.83 -24.63
N SER A 33 -15.96 9.99 -24.83
CA SER A 33 -16.07 9.17 -26.04
C SER A 33 -16.30 10.04 -27.28
N ALA A 34 -15.67 9.66 -28.40
CA ALA A 34 -15.83 10.37 -29.65
C ALA A 34 -17.28 10.25 -30.15
N SER A 35 -17.84 11.35 -30.68
CA SER A 35 -19.15 11.33 -31.33
C SER A 35 -19.14 10.36 -32.53
N PHE A 36 -20.26 9.65 -32.75
CA PHE A 36 -20.45 8.57 -33.72
C PHE A 36 -19.96 8.87 -35.16
N THR A 37 -19.82 10.15 -35.53
CA THR A 37 -19.37 10.60 -36.85
C THR A 37 -17.85 10.77 -37.01
N ARG A 38 -17.05 10.56 -35.96
CA ARG A 38 -15.57 10.65 -36.02
C ARG A 38 -14.91 9.41 -35.42
N ARG A 39 -13.88 8.90 -36.10
CA ARG A 39 -13.00 7.86 -35.56
C ARG A 39 -12.17 8.45 -34.42
N GLY A 40 -12.34 7.92 -33.21
CA GLY A 40 -11.58 8.31 -32.02
C GLY A 40 -10.18 7.68 -31.99
N TYR A 41 -9.39 8.07 -30.99
CA TYR A 41 -8.16 7.37 -30.64
C TYR A 41 -8.47 5.98 -30.06
N ASP A 42 -7.53 5.04 -30.20
CA ASP A 42 -7.63 3.75 -29.53
C ASP A 42 -7.48 3.94 -28.02
N HIS A 43 -8.49 3.50 -27.26
CA HIS A 43 -8.51 3.61 -25.81
C HIS A 43 -7.30 2.93 -25.16
N ALA A 44 -6.86 1.77 -25.68
CA ALA A 44 -5.73 1.05 -25.11
C ALA A 44 -4.40 1.79 -25.29
N ASP A 45 -4.21 2.46 -26.43
CA ASP A 45 -3.04 3.29 -26.68
C ASP A 45 -3.05 4.56 -25.81
N VAL A 46 -4.22 5.18 -25.67
CA VAL A 46 -4.40 6.38 -24.84
C VAL A 46 -4.15 6.07 -23.37
N ASP A 47 -4.63 4.93 -22.88
CA ASP A 47 -4.40 4.51 -21.49
C ASP A 47 -2.92 4.22 -21.22
N ARG A 48 -2.22 3.55 -22.13
CA ARG A 48 -0.77 3.34 -22.03
C ARG A 48 -0.01 4.66 -22.01
N PHE A 49 -0.35 5.57 -22.91
CA PHE A 49 0.25 6.91 -22.95
C PHE A 49 -0.02 7.70 -21.66
N ARG A 50 -1.26 7.65 -21.14
CA ARG A 50 -1.65 8.32 -19.89
C ARG A 50 -0.82 7.83 -18.70
N MET A 51 -0.59 6.52 -18.60
CA MET A 51 0.27 5.95 -17.55
C MET A 51 1.72 6.42 -17.70
N GLN A 52 2.28 6.37 -18.91
CA GLN A 52 3.64 6.83 -19.17
C GLN A 52 3.84 8.32 -18.83
N VAL A 53 2.87 9.18 -19.17
CA VAL A 53 2.90 10.61 -18.83
C VAL A 53 2.82 10.82 -17.32
N ALA A 54 1.99 10.05 -16.61
CA ALA A 54 1.90 10.16 -15.15
C ALA A 54 3.23 9.79 -14.49
N ASP A 55 3.88 8.71 -14.94
CA ASP A 55 5.17 8.27 -14.38
C ASP A 55 6.28 9.28 -14.67
N GLU A 56 6.30 9.90 -15.86
CA GLU A 56 7.24 10.97 -16.18
C GLU A 56 7.01 12.23 -15.34
N LEU A 57 5.74 12.58 -15.07
CA LEU A 57 5.41 13.71 -14.18
C LEU A 57 5.89 13.47 -12.75
N ASP A 58 5.78 12.24 -12.24
CA ASP A 58 6.30 11.87 -10.92
C ASP A 58 7.83 11.95 -10.89
N LEU A 59 8.52 11.45 -11.93
CA LEU A 59 9.97 11.54 -12.07
C LEU A 59 10.46 13.00 -12.07
N LEU A 60 9.83 13.85 -12.89
CA LEU A 60 10.17 15.28 -12.97
C LEU A 60 9.88 16.02 -11.66
N SER A 61 8.80 15.68 -10.97
CA SER A 61 8.47 16.24 -9.66
C SER A 61 9.54 15.91 -8.62
N ALA A 62 10.00 14.65 -8.59
CA ALA A 62 11.08 14.22 -7.71
C ALA A 62 12.40 14.94 -8.03
N GLN A 63 12.79 15.02 -9.30
CA GLN A 63 14.00 15.74 -9.73
C GLN A 63 13.95 17.23 -9.35
N LEU A 64 12.78 17.88 -9.52
CA LEU A 64 12.59 19.28 -9.16
C LEU A 64 12.71 19.50 -7.65
N ALA A 65 12.20 18.58 -6.83
CA ALA A 65 12.36 18.63 -5.38
C ALA A 65 13.83 18.52 -4.98
N THR A 66 14.57 17.56 -5.57
CA THR A 66 16.02 17.42 -5.34
C THR A 66 16.79 18.68 -5.74
N LEU A 67 16.50 19.25 -6.92
CA LEU A 67 17.18 20.45 -7.41
C LEU A 67 16.89 21.68 -6.54
N ARG A 68 15.68 21.81 -5.99
CA ARG A 68 15.33 22.89 -5.06
C ARG A 68 16.08 22.76 -3.75
N ALA A 69 16.14 21.55 -3.19
CA ALA A 69 16.89 21.28 -1.96
C ALA A 69 18.40 21.58 -2.14
N GLU A 70 18.98 21.23 -3.30
CA GLU A 70 20.39 21.54 -3.57
C GLU A 70 20.61 23.04 -3.78
N ASN A 71 19.68 23.75 -4.45
CA ASN A 71 19.76 25.21 -4.58
C ASN A 71 19.72 25.90 -3.22
N GLU A 72 18.83 25.47 -2.33
CA GLU A 72 18.73 26.01 -0.97
C GLU A 72 20.04 25.76 -0.20
N ARG A 73 20.56 24.54 -0.25
CA ARG A 73 21.85 24.18 0.36
C ARG A 73 23.03 24.99 -0.18
N LEU A 74 23.06 25.26 -1.49
CA LEU A 74 24.08 26.08 -2.12
C LEU A 74 23.93 27.55 -1.72
N ASN A 75 22.69 28.05 -1.66
CA ASN A 75 22.40 29.40 -1.22
C ASN A 75 22.85 29.62 0.22
N ASP A 76 22.52 28.71 1.14
CA ASP A 76 22.96 28.73 2.54
C ASP A 76 24.48 28.76 2.65
N ARG A 77 25.17 27.98 1.81
CA ARG A 77 26.63 27.98 1.76
C ARG A 77 27.17 29.34 1.31
N VAL A 78 26.60 29.93 0.27
CA VAL A 78 27.04 31.24 -0.24
C VAL A 78 26.78 32.32 0.80
N GLU A 79 25.63 32.30 1.47
CA GLU A 79 25.30 33.24 2.55
C GLU A 79 26.28 33.12 3.71
N LEU A 80 26.65 31.90 4.11
CA LEU A 80 27.66 31.67 5.15
C LEU A 80 29.04 32.27 4.78
N HIS A 81 29.45 32.15 3.51
CA HIS A 81 30.71 32.74 3.03
C HIS A 81 30.64 34.26 2.90
N ARG A 82 29.48 34.82 2.48
CA ARG A 82 29.25 36.27 2.36
C ARG A 82 29.20 36.96 3.72
N HIS A 83 28.64 36.31 4.73
CA HIS A 83 28.52 36.86 6.08
C HIS A 83 29.71 36.54 7.00
N GLY A 84 30.80 35.97 6.46
CA GLY A 84 32.12 35.99 7.08
C GLY A 84 32.32 35.06 8.27
N VAL A 85 31.58 33.95 8.37
CA VAL A 85 31.74 33.01 9.49
C VAL A 85 32.42 31.72 9.03
N ILE A 86 33.75 31.71 9.08
CA ILE A 86 34.52 30.46 9.20
C ILE A 86 34.29 29.98 10.64
N PRO A 87 33.88 28.73 10.92
CA PRO A 87 33.60 28.32 12.29
C PRO A 87 34.90 28.23 13.10
N SER A 88 35.21 29.28 13.85
CA SER A 88 36.12 29.18 15.00
C SER A 88 35.33 28.60 16.17
N ALA A 89 35.88 27.55 16.77
CA ALA A 89 35.35 26.88 17.95
C ALA A 89 34.90 27.90 19.02
N GLY A 90 33.60 27.88 19.39
CA GLY A 90 33.12 28.63 20.55
C GLY A 90 31.89 29.54 20.37
N ALA A 91 30.91 29.19 19.54
CA ALA A 91 29.63 29.91 19.49
C ALA A 91 28.44 29.00 19.85
N GLU A 92 28.39 28.55 21.10
CA GLU A 92 27.18 28.02 21.74
C GLU A 92 26.26 29.17 22.15
N ALA A 93 25.55 29.78 21.19
CA ALA A 93 24.29 30.46 21.47
C ALA A 93 23.60 30.84 20.15
N LYS A 94 22.41 30.26 19.94
CA LYS A 94 21.38 30.64 18.94
C LYS A 94 21.53 30.09 17.50
N LEU A 95 21.51 28.76 17.34
CA LEU A 95 20.95 28.12 16.13
C LEU A 95 20.12 26.86 16.52
N PRO A 96 18.84 26.99 16.90
CA PRO A 96 17.99 25.83 17.18
C PRO A 96 17.38 25.17 15.94
N ALA A 97 17.33 25.83 14.77
CA ALA A 97 16.61 25.27 13.61
C ALA A 97 17.35 24.11 12.91
N ALA A 98 18.67 24.20 12.69
CA ALA A 98 19.38 23.24 11.85
C ALA A 98 19.55 21.85 12.49
N LYS A 99 19.76 21.77 13.81
CA LYS A 99 19.92 20.49 14.52
C LYS A 99 18.59 19.77 14.70
N GLU A 100 17.50 20.51 14.92
CA GLU A 100 16.13 19.99 14.97
C GLU A 100 15.65 19.53 13.59
N VAL A 101 15.92 20.30 12.53
CA VAL A 101 15.59 19.92 11.15
C VAL A 101 16.39 18.70 10.68
N ASN A 102 17.66 18.57 11.08
CA ASN A 102 18.46 17.38 10.74
C ASN A 102 17.98 16.12 11.50
N LEU A 103 17.55 16.27 12.77
CA LEU A 103 16.93 15.17 13.53
C LEU A 103 15.57 14.77 12.92
N LEU A 104 14.75 15.75 12.50
CA LEU A 104 13.49 15.49 11.81
C LEU A 104 13.72 14.79 10.46
N SER A 105 14.71 15.25 9.68
CA SER A 105 15.08 14.64 8.39
C SER A 105 15.65 13.22 8.55
N ALA A 106 16.31 12.92 9.68
CA ALA A 106 16.76 11.57 10.01
C ALA A 106 15.57 10.68 10.41
N ALA A 107 14.70 11.16 11.29
CA ALA A 107 13.50 10.44 11.72
C ALA A 107 12.51 10.20 10.57
N GLN A 108 12.40 11.14 9.62
CA GLN A 108 11.53 11.02 8.46
C GLN A 108 12.05 9.97 7.46
N ARG A 109 13.36 9.94 7.19
CA ARG A 109 13.98 8.87 6.39
C ARG A 109 13.83 7.50 7.05
N GLU A 110 13.95 7.44 8.38
CA GLU A 110 13.72 6.22 9.14
C GLU A 110 12.25 5.77 9.06
N ALA A 111 11.30 6.69 9.19
CA ALA A 111 9.88 6.40 9.01
C ALA A 111 9.56 5.90 7.59
N GLU A 112 10.12 6.53 6.55
CA GLU A 112 9.99 6.09 5.16
C GLU A 112 10.55 4.68 4.95
N GLN A 113 11.70 4.35 5.56
CA GLN A 113 12.28 3.01 5.52
C GLN A 113 11.40 1.98 6.22
N ILE A 114 10.84 2.30 7.39
CA ILE A 114 9.92 1.43 8.12
C ILE A 114 8.65 1.18 7.30
N ILE A 115 8.10 2.22 6.66
CA ILE A 115 6.92 2.10 5.79
C ILE A 115 7.21 1.18 4.61
N ALA A 116 8.35 1.36 3.94
CA ALA A 116 8.76 0.48 2.83
C ALA A 116 8.89 -0.99 3.28
N GLN A 117 9.54 -1.23 4.42
CA GLN A 117 9.66 -2.58 4.99
C GLN A 117 8.31 -3.18 5.37
N ALA A 118 7.40 -2.39 5.92
CA ALA A 118 6.06 -2.82 6.26
C ALA A 118 5.24 -3.20 5.03
N HIS A 119 5.36 -2.45 3.92
CA HIS A 119 4.72 -2.80 2.65
C HIS A 119 5.26 -4.10 2.06
N ASP A 120 6.59 -4.29 2.06
CA ASP A 120 7.22 -5.54 1.58
C ASP A 120 6.85 -6.75 2.44
N TYR A 121 6.72 -6.55 3.75
CA TYR A 121 6.24 -7.57 4.66
C TYR A 121 4.77 -7.90 4.39
N ALA A 122 3.91 -6.90 4.28
CA ALA A 122 2.49 -7.09 3.99
C ALA A 122 2.26 -7.84 2.67
N ARG A 123 3.02 -7.50 1.63
CA ARG A 123 2.96 -8.21 0.33
C ARG A 123 3.34 -9.68 0.49
N ARG A 124 4.43 -9.98 1.20
CA ARG A 124 4.86 -11.36 1.46
C ARG A 124 3.84 -12.15 2.28
N VAL A 125 3.25 -11.54 3.30
CA VAL A 125 2.20 -12.17 4.11
C VAL A 125 0.96 -12.47 3.27
N ALA A 126 0.54 -11.54 2.41
CA ALA A 126 -0.61 -11.75 1.52
C ALA A 126 -0.35 -12.88 0.51
N GLU A 127 0.84 -12.91 -0.10
CA GLU A 127 1.23 -14.00 -1.01
C GLU A 127 1.28 -15.35 -0.30
N TYR A 128 1.88 -15.40 0.90
CA TYR A 128 1.92 -16.61 1.72
C TYR A 128 0.51 -17.09 2.11
N ALA A 129 -0.35 -16.17 2.57
CA ALA A 129 -1.73 -16.49 2.92
C ALA A 129 -2.52 -17.03 1.72
N ARG A 130 -2.29 -16.49 0.51
CA ARG A 130 -2.94 -16.97 -0.71
C ARG A 130 -2.53 -18.41 -1.04
N VAL A 131 -1.22 -18.70 -1.02
CA VAL A 131 -0.70 -20.05 -1.28
C VAL A 131 -1.24 -21.04 -0.25
N GLN A 132 -1.26 -20.66 1.03
CA GLN A 132 -1.79 -21.52 2.10
C GLN A 132 -3.28 -21.79 1.92
N TYR A 133 -4.09 -20.76 1.62
CA TYR A 133 -5.51 -20.90 1.36
C TYR A 133 -5.78 -21.81 0.16
N GLU A 134 -5.08 -21.60 -0.96
CA GLU A 134 -5.18 -22.46 -2.15
C GLU A 134 -4.89 -23.92 -1.80
N SER A 135 -3.83 -24.18 -1.01
CA SER A 135 -3.48 -25.55 -0.60
C SER A 135 -4.55 -26.19 0.31
N TYR A 136 -5.12 -25.43 1.24
CA TYR A 136 -6.17 -25.92 2.13
C TYR A 136 -7.46 -26.22 1.38
N VAL A 137 -7.88 -25.34 0.46
CA VAL A 137 -9.08 -25.55 -0.37
C VAL A 137 -8.91 -26.76 -1.28
N GLN A 138 -7.72 -26.96 -1.85
CA GLN A 138 -7.44 -28.16 -2.65
C GLN A 138 -7.53 -29.44 -1.81
N ALA A 139 -6.92 -29.45 -0.61
CA ALA A 139 -6.99 -30.61 0.29
C ALA A 139 -8.44 -30.92 0.70
N ALA A 140 -9.21 -29.90 1.09
CA ALA A 140 -10.62 -30.04 1.43
C ALA A 140 -11.47 -30.54 0.26
N ALA A 141 -11.19 -30.08 -0.96
CA ALA A 141 -11.89 -30.53 -2.15
C ALA A 141 -11.64 -32.02 -2.45
N GLU A 142 -10.40 -32.49 -2.29
CA GLU A 142 -10.08 -33.91 -2.47
C GLU A 142 -10.72 -34.79 -1.39
N GLU A 143 -10.72 -34.35 -0.13
CA GLU A 143 -11.37 -35.06 0.98
C GLU A 143 -12.89 -35.15 0.76
N ALA A 144 -13.52 -34.02 0.42
CA ALA A 144 -14.96 -33.97 0.13
C ALA A 144 -15.35 -34.84 -1.06
N LYS A 145 -14.48 -34.91 -2.08
CA LYS A 145 -14.70 -35.78 -3.25
C LYS A 145 -14.63 -37.25 -2.86
N GLN A 146 -13.63 -37.65 -2.07
CA GLN A 146 -13.48 -39.04 -1.62
C GLN A 146 -14.69 -39.49 -0.79
N GLU A 147 -15.21 -38.64 0.10
CA GLU A 147 -16.38 -38.99 0.90
C GLU A 147 -17.66 -39.04 0.05
N ALA A 148 -17.82 -38.13 -0.91
CA ALA A 148 -18.94 -38.18 -1.85
C ALA A 148 -18.92 -39.46 -2.72
N GLU A 149 -17.74 -39.87 -3.18
CA GLU A 149 -17.55 -41.13 -3.92
C GLU A 149 -17.86 -42.35 -3.06
N ARG A 150 -17.46 -42.33 -1.78
CA ARG A 150 -17.78 -43.37 -0.80
C ARG A 150 -19.29 -43.50 -0.58
N ALA A 151 -19.99 -42.38 -0.37
CA ALA A 151 -21.43 -42.37 -0.21
C ALA A 151 -22.17 -42.95 -1.44
N VAL A 152 -21.67 -42.68 -2.65
CA VAL A 152 -22.21 -43.27 -3.89
C VAL A 152 -21.98 -44.77 -3.95
N GLN A 153 -20.80 -45.26 -3.54
CA GLN A 153 -20.53 -46.69 -3.46
C GLN A 153 -21.44 -47.39 -2.43
N ASP A 154 -21.62 -46.78 -1.26
CA ASP A 154 -22.49 -47.31 -0.21
C ASP A 154 -23.94 -47.36 -0.68
N TYR A 155 -24.45 -46.28 -1.29
CA TYR A 155 -25.79 -46.25 -1.90
C TYR A 155 -25.95 -47.31 -2.99
N ARG A 156 -24.95 -47.47 -3.88
CA ARG A 156 -24.96 -48.50 -4.92
C ARG A 156 -25.02 -49.91 -4.33
N SER A 157 -24.28 -50.18 -3.27
CA SER A 157 -24.27 -51.48 -2.59
C SER A 157 -25.61 -51.79 -1.89
N ALA A 158 -26.27 -50.78 -1.33
CA ALA A 158 -27.54 -50.91 -0.63
C ALA A 158 -28.75 -51.00 -1.58
N ALA A 159 -28.74 -50.24 -2.69
CA ALA A 159 -29.85 -50.20 -3.64
C ALA A 159 -29.89 -51.41 -4.59
N GLY A 160 -28.78 -52.12 -4.79
CA GLY A 160 -28.73 -53.32 -5.62
C GLY A 160 -29.31 -53.11 -7.02
N SER A 161 -30.39 -53.80 -7.37
CA SER A 161 -31.05 -53.71 -8.69
C SER A 161 -31.93 -52.47 -8.87
N SER A 162 -32.27 -51.74 -7.81
CA SER A 162 -33.07 -50.50 -7.85
C SER A 162 -32.20 -49.24 -7.80
N PHE A 163 -30.94 -49.33 -8.21
CA PHE A 163 -30.03 -48.19 -8.23
C PHE A 163 -30.46 -47.13 -9.26
N ASP A 164 -30.58 -45.88 -8.81
CA ASP A 164 -30.79 -44.71 -9.66
C ASP A 164 -29.56 -43.80 -9.60
N ASP A 165 -28.88 -43.67 -10.74
CA ASP A 165 -27.66 -42.87 -10.88
C ASP A 165 -27.90 -41.38 -10.62
N GLY A 166 -29.10 -40.87 -10.94
CA GLY A 166 -29.47 -39.47 -10.74
C GLY A 166 -29.78 -39.11 -9.29
N VAL A 167 -30.16 -40.09 -8.46
CA VAL A 167 -30.29 -39.91 -7.01
C VAL A 167 -28.90 -39.91 -6.36
N ALA A 168 -28.04 -40.86 -6.76
CA ALA A 168 -26.68 -40.98 -6.25
C ALA A 168 -25.83 -39.73 -6.53
N THR A 169 -25.89 -39.17 -7.75
CA THR A 169 -25.15 -37.94 -8.09
C THR A 169 -25.65 -36.72 -7.32
N ARG A 170 -26.96 -36.58 -7.10
CA ARG A 170 -27.51 -35.49 -6.29
C ARG A 170 -27.08 -35.58 -4.83
N GLU A 171 -27.04 -36.79 -4.29
CA GLU A 171 -26.61 -37.03 -2.92
C GLU A 171 -25.10 -36.77 -2.75
N ALA A 172 -24.26 -37.22 -3.69
CA ALA A 172 -22.83 -36.88 -3.74
C ALA A 172 -22.57 -35.37 -3.79
N LEU A 173 -23.29 -34.64 -4.65
CA LEU A 173 -23.14 -33.18 -4.75
C LEU A 173 -23.56 -32.48 -3.47
N ARG A 174 -24.61 -32.97 -2.79
CA ARG A 174 -25.03 -32.44 -1.49
C ARG A 174 -23.94 -32.64 -0.43
N ILE A 175 -23.41 -33.86 -0.30
CA ILE A 175 -22.36 -34.20 0.67
C ILE A 175 -21.09 -33.40 0.41
N TYR A 176 -20.65 -33.34 -0.86
CA TYR A 176 -19.51 -32.54 -1.28
C TYR A 176 -19.70 -31.06 -0.91
N GLY A 177 -20.86 -30.48 -1.25
CA GLY A 177 -21.18 -29.09 -0.95
C GLY A 177 -21.21 -28.78 0.54
N GLU A 178 -21.87 -29.62 1.35
CA GLU A 178 -21.94 -29.46 2.82
C GLU A 178 -20.54 -29.47 3.44
N MET A 179 -19.68 -30.38 2.99
CA MET A 179 -18.32 -30.50 3.51
C MET A 179 -17.43 -29.33 3.10
N MET A 180 -17.50 -28.90 1.84
CA MET A 180 -16.77 -27.72 1.38
C MET A 180 -17.18 -26.45 2.14
N ILE A 181 -18.48 -26.28 2.42
CA ILE A 181 -18.96 -25.17 3.24
C ILE A 181 -18.41 -25.27 4.67
N SER A 182 -18.39 -26.46 5.27
CA SER A 182 -17.81 -26.68 6.60
C SER A 182 -16.31 -26.32 6.64
N HIS A 183 -15.53 -26.79 5.67
CA HIS A 183 -14.10 -26.46 5.57
C HIS A 183 -13.85 -24.97 5.33
N MET A 184 -14.64 -24.32 4.46
CA MET A 184 -14.53 -22.87 4.25
C MET A 184 -14.86 -22.08 5.52
N GLN A 185 -15.86 -22.49 6.30
CA GLN A 185 -16.18 -21.86 7.58
C GLN A 185 -15.08 -22.07 8.62
N ALA A 186 -14.45 -23.24 8.65
CA ALA A 186 -13.30 -23.50 9.52
C ALA A 186 -12.08 -22.65 9.13
N ALA A 187 -11.80 -22.52 7.83
CA ALA A 187 -10.73 -21.66 7.31
C ALA A 187 -10.99 -20.18 7.63
N ALA A 188 -12.23 -19.70 7.47
CA ALA A 188 -12.61 -18.33 7.82
C ALA A 188 -12.35 -18.03 9.30
N ARG A 189 -12.75 -18.92 10.22
CA ARG A 189 -12.46 -18.77 11.65
C ARG A 189 -10.96 -18.76 11.94
N HIS A 190 -10.19 -19.64 11.29
CA HIS A 190 -8.73 -19.65 11.43
C HIS A 190 -8.07 -18.36 10.94
N LEU A 191 -8.59 -17.75 9.88
CA LEU A 191 -8.13 -16.46 9.37
C LEU A 191 -8.50 -15.32 10.33
N ASP A 192 -9.72 -15.32 10.86
CA ASP A 192 -10.15 -14.33 11.86
C ASP A 192 -9.28 -14.42 13.12
N ASP A 193 -9.08 -15.61 13.67
CA ASP A 193 -8.18 -15.85 14.82
C ASP A 193 -6.74 -15.39 14.54
N GLY A 194 -6.24 -15.66 13.33
CA GLY A 194 -4.93 -15.20 12.88
C GLY A 194 -4.84 -13.69 12.78
N SER A 195 -5.89 -13.03 12.29
CA SER A 195 -5.97 -11.57 12.16
C SER A 195 -5.98 -10.89 13.54
N GLU A 196 -6.72 -11.44 14.51
CA GLU A 196 -6.75 -10.94 15.89
C GLU A 196 -5.40 -11.14 16.59
N HIS A 197 -4.69 -12.24 16.30
CA HIS A 197 -3.35 -12.46 16.83
C HIS A 197 -2.35 -11.45 16.24
N LEU A 198 -2.44 -11.16 14.94
CA LEU A 198 -1.61 -10.16 14.27
C LEU A 198 -1.89 -8.76 14.82
N ALA A 199 -3.16 -8.38 14.99
CA ALA A 199 -3.55 -7.11 15.58
C ALA A 199 -2.95 -6.93 16.98
N ARG A 200 -3.05 -7.98 17.83
CA ARG A 200 -2.47 -7.97 19.18
C ARG A 200 -0.94 -7.87 19.18
N THR A 201 -0.26 -8.48 18.22
CA THR A 201 1.21 -8.37 18.12
C THR A 201 1.64 -6.99 17.61
N MET A 202 0.89 -6.41 16.67
CA MET A 202 1.10 -5.03 16.20
C MET A 202 0.87 -4.01 17.31
N ASP A 203 -0.21 -4.11 18.07
CA ASP A 203 -0.47 -3.22 19.22
C ASP A 203 0.63 -3.31 20.27
N ARG A 204 1.17 -4.51 20.51
CA ARG A 204 2.29 -4.72 21.43
C ARG A 204 3.57 -4.03 20.94
N LEU A 205 3.88 -4.14 19.64
CA LEU A 205 5.04 -3.50 19.02
C LEU A 205 4.92 -1.96 19.07
N VAL A 206 3.74 -1.43 18.75
CA VAL A 206 3.46 0.01 18.83
C VAL A 206 3.55 0.52 20.26
N GLY A 207 3.01 -0.22 21.24
CA GLY A 207 3.13 0.09 22.66
C GLY A 207 4.58 0.11 23.15
N GLN A 208 5.40 -0.87 22.73
CA GLN A 208 6.82 -0.93 23.06
C GLN A 208 7.62 0.23 22.45
N ALA A 209 7.35 0.59 21.19
CA ALA A 209 7.95 1.75 20.54
C ALA A 209 7.57 3.06 21.27
N GLY A 210 6.31 3.22 21.66
CA GLY A 210 5.84 4.38 22.44
C GLY A 210 6.51 4.49 23.81
N THR A 211 6.75 3.37 24.50
CA THR A 211 7.46 3.35 25.79
C THR A 211 8.95 3.68 25.65
N ALA A 212 9.61 3.25 24.57
CA ALA A 212 11.02 3.57 24.30
C ALA A 212 11.22 5.07 24.03
N VAL A 213 10.32 5.69 23.27
CA VAL A 213 10.33 7.14 22.99
C VAL A 213 10.10 7.96 24.28
N ARG A 214 9.20 7.52 25.16
CA ARG A 214 8.98 8.17 26.47
C ARG A 214 10.18 8.03 27.42
N ALA A 215 10.85 6.88 27.43
CA ALA A 215 12.03 6.65 28.25
C ALA A 215 13.22 7.53 27.81
N GLY A 216 13.40 7.73 26.50
CA GLY A 216 14.41 8.64 25.95
C GLY A 216 14.13 10.13 26.21
N ALA A 217 12.86 10.54 26.21
CA ALA A 217 12.47 11.92 26.52
C ALA A 217 12.57 12.27 28.02
N GLY A 218 12.48 11.27 28.92
CA GLY A 218 12.54 11.47 30.37
C GLY A 218 13.95 11.61 30.97
N GLN A 219 15.01 11.26 30.24
CA GLN A 219 16.39 11.26 30.75
C GLN A 219 17.13 12.61 30.57
N GLY A 220 16.49 13.62 29.96
CA GLY A 220 17.10 14.93 29.69
C GLY A 220 16.96 16.01 30.79
N ALA A 221 16.26 15.74 31.89
CA ALA A 221 16.02 16.72 32.95
C ALA A 221 16.84 16.39 34.22
N LEU A 222 18.13 16.75 34.22
CA LEU A 222 18.96 16.74 35.43
C LEU A 222 18.54 17.88 36.39
N PRO A 223 18.42 17.63 37.71
CA PRO A 223 18.05 18.65 38.68
C PRO A 223 19.20 19.64 38.91
N ARG A 224 18.94 20.93 38.74
CA ARG A 224 19.86 22.00 39.15
C ARG A 224 20.03 21.99 40.66
N HIS A 225 21.18 21.52 41.13
CA HIS A 225 21.61 21.69 42.51
C HIS A 225 21.75 23.19 42.83
N GLN A 226 20.90 23.68 43.74
CA GLN A 226 21.18 24.88 44.51
C GLN A 226 22.36 24.60 45.45
N GLN A 227 23.45 25.34 45.30
CA GLN A 227 24.42 25.55 46.37
C GLN A 227 24.59 27.05 46.62
N ARG A 228 24.73 27.32 47.92
CA ARG A 228 24.68 28.59 48.65
C ARG A 228 25.59 29.69 48.15
#